data_AF-A0A818XSI6-F1
#
_entry.id   AF-A0A818XSI6-F1
#
_cell.length_a   1.000
_cell.length_b   1.000
_cell.length_c   1.000
_cell.angle_alpha   90.00
_cell.angle_beta   90.00
_cell.angle_gamma   90.00
#
_symmetry.space_group_name_H-M   'P 1'
#
loop_
_entity.id
_entity.type
_entity.pdbx_description
1 polymer ?
#
loop_
_entity_poly.entity_id
_entity_poly.type
_entity_poly.pdbx_seq_one_letter_code
_entity_poly.pdbx_strand_id
1 'polypeptide(L)'
;MDIRTSLSAMWQLIGSLCQSATNTINDAFNQFANSAIITRMALPEELLKAKMQAALDLMRRTASSAWMKPLTAIHRITQANGFMTGLLTNYIAVQPGIFTEETRLMWTLMNTYILKGATKSCSCQNDGSCPMAAGLYLYNMRETYGLYDLNILQPNSTLSGIVIDCLPLQMTLASSLECFYNESCMNILFSIYSKTVNISILDASSPSRFLPTTNIEFLINELFIEEIFNEMIYKKYYLECAPIYCTFSYARRFYWIYVVTTLIALLGGLYTTLHLITPYLIDFILFLKKRRSVQIESQQNESKIFNSMKSL
;
A
#
# COMPACT_ATOMS: atom_id res chain seq x y z
N MET A 1 40.06 -11.94 1.22
CA MET A 1 39.77 -10.60 1.75
C MET A 1 39.44 -10.69 3.22
N ASP A 2 40.03 -9.82 4.03
CA ASP A 2 39.80 -9.77 5.46
C ASP A 2 38.58 -8.91 5.79
N ILE A 3 37.69 -9.38 6.67
CA ILE A 3 36.46 -8.67 7.04
C ILE A 3 36.71 -7.26 7.60
N ARG A 4 37.88 -7.00 8.17
CA ARG A 4 38.25 -5.69 8.72
C ARG A 4 38.22 -4.57 7.68
N THR A 5 38.41 -4.88 6.40
CA THR A 5 38.40 -3.86 5.33
C THR A 5 37.00 -3.47 4.89
N SER A 6 35.98 -4.31 5.13
CA SER A 6 34.64 -4.14 4.56
C SER A 6 33.52 -4.01 5.59
N LEU A 7 33.75 -4.40 6.84
CA LEU A 7 32.72 -4.43 7.89
C LEU A 7 32.10 -3.06 8.19
N SER A 8 32.90 -2.00 8.20
CA SER A 8 32.40 -0.64 8.43
C SER A 8 31.44 -0.19 7.32
N ALA A 9 31.74 -0.51 6.07
CA ALA A 9 30.88 -0.21 4.94
C ALA A 9 29.58 -1.04 4.99
N MET A 10 29.65 -2.30 5.42
CA MET A 10 28.46 -3.12 5.62
C MET A 10 27.51 -2.46 6.63
N TRP A 11 28.00 -2.03 7.79
CA TRP A 11 27.18 -1.34 8.80
C TRP A 11 26.59 -0.02 8.29
N GLN A 12 27.39 0.78 7.57
CA GLN A 12 26.89 2.02 6.96
C GLN A 12 25.80 1.75 5.91
N LEU A 13 25.94 0.70 5.11
CA LEU A 13 24.94 0.28 4.14
C LEU A 13 23.66 -0.18 4.84
N ILE A 14 23.75 -1.03 5.85
CA ILE A 14 22.59 -1.48 6.64
C ILE A 14 21.84 -0.26 7.23
N GLY A 15 22.57 0.68 7.84
CA GLY A 15 21.97 1.90 8.40
C GLY A 15 21.29 2.77 7.32
N SER A 16 21.94 2.94 6.18
CA SER A 16 21.39 3.72 5.05
C SER A 16 20.14 3.06 4.44
N LEU A 17 20.16 1.73 4.33
CA LEU A 17 19.03 0.94 3.84
C LEU A 17 17.85 1.01 4.81
N CYS A 18 18.09 0.90 6.12
CA CYS A 18 17.07 1.05 7.15
C CYS A 18 16.42 2.45 7.11
N GLN A 19 17.24 3.50 7.02
CA GLN A 19 16.73 4.87 6.90
C GLN A 19 15.92 5.07 5.61
N SER A 20 16.40 4.52 4.49
CA SER A 20 15.70 4.61 3.21
C SER A 20 14.37 3.84 3.22
N ALA A 21 14.31 2.66 3.84
CA ALA A 21 13.09 1.90 4.05
C ALA A 21 12.09 2.68 4.90
N THR A 22 12.55 3.28 5.99
CA THR A 22 11.74 4.12 6.88
C THR A 22 11.09 5.28 6.12
N ASN A 23 11.87 6.01 5.32
CA ASN A 23 11.36 7.10 4.50
C ASN A 23 10.32 6.60 3.48
N THR A 24 10.61 5.48 2.81
CA THR A 24 9.70 4.86 1.82
C THR A 24 8.36 4.46 2.46
N ILE A 25 8.40 3.87 3.66
CA ILE A 25 7.20 3.49 4.41
C ILE A 25 6.40 4.73 4.80
N ASN A 26 7.06 5.78 5.31
CA ASN A 26 6.40 7.02 5.71
C ASN A 26 5.73 7.69 4.50
N ASP A 27 6.38 7.72 3.35
CA ASP A 27 5.80 8.25 2.11
C ASP A 27 4.60 7.41 1.66
N ALA A 28 4.69 6.09 1.78
CA ALA A 28 3.59 5.17 1.45
C ALA A 28 2.38 5.38 2.39
N PHE A 29 2.61 5.57 3.69
CA PHE A 29 1.56 5.90 4.65
C PHE A 29 0.92 7.27 4.38
N ASN A 30 1.72 8.28 4.04
CA ASN A 30 1.21 9.60 3.66
C ASN A 30 0.33 9.53 2.41
N GLN A 31 0.73 8.74 1.41
CA GLN A 31 -0.10 8.50 0.23
C GLN A 31 -1.38 7.73 0.57
N PHE A 32 -1.29 6.71 1.43
CA PHE A 32 -2.43 5.94 1.88
C PHE A 32 -3.46 6.81 2.63
N ALA A 33 -3.00 7.68 3.53
CA ALA A 33 -3.85 8.62 4.26
C ALA A 33 -4.59 9.60 3.32
N ASN A 34 -3.95 9.98 2.20
CA ASN A 34 -4.55 10.83 1.17
C ASN A 34 -5.45 10.06 0.19
N SER A 35 -5.28 8.74 0.05
CA SER A 35 -6.17 7.87 -0.70
C SER A 35 -7.41 7.55 0.14
N ALA A 36 -8.34 8.48 0.21
CA ALA A 36 -9.55 8.34 1.00
C ALA A 36 -10.30 7.03 0.68
N ILE A 37 -10.37 6.08 1.63
CA ILE A 37 -11.35 4.98 1.66
C ILE A 37 -12.74 5.55 2.05
N ILE A 38 -13.06 6.76 1.58
CA ILE A 38 -14.30 7.47 1.88
C ILE A 38 -15.25 7.16 0.73
N THR A 39 -16.25 6.34 1.02
CA THR A 39 -17.32 6.01 0.08
C THR A 39 -18.55 6.88 0.38
N ARG A 40 -19.36 7.15 -0.65
CA ARG A 40 -20.62 7.92 -0.49
C ARG A 40 -21.66 7.22 0.41
N MET A 41 -21.44 5.95 0.72
CA MET A 41 -22.28 5.14 1.60
C MET A 41 -21.35 4.35 2.52
N ALA A 42 -21.72 4.19 3.79
CA ALA A 42 -20.99 3.35 4.72
C ALA A 42 -20.93 1.90 4.21
N LEU A 43 -19.72 1.37 4.11
CA LEU A 43 -19.49 -0.03 3.76
C LEU A 43 -19.83 -0.94 4.96
N PRO A 44 -20.30 -2.18 4.71
CA PRO A 44 -20.35 -3.21 5.75
C PRO A 44 -18.96 -3.45 6.35
N GLU A 45 -18.91 -3.76 7.65
CA GLU A 45 -17.66 -3.92 8.40
C GLU A 45 -16.68 -4.90 7.74
N GLU A 46 -17.16 -6.08 7.35
CA GLU A 46 -16.33 -7.10 6.69
C GLU A 46 -15.78 -6.64 5.34
N LEU A 47 -16.58 -5.87 4.58
CA LEU A 47 -16.13 -5.32 3.30
C LEU A 47 -15.09 -4.22 3.50
N LEU A 48 -15.23 -3.42 4.55
CA LEU A 48 -14.23 -2.42 4.93
C LEU A 48 -12.92 -3.07 5.38
N LYS A 49 -12.99 -4.11 6.23
CA LYS A 49 -11.81 -4.90 6.65
C LYS A 49 -11.05 -5.44 5.44
N ALA A 50 -11.78 -6.11 4.53
CA ALA A 50 -11.20 -6.67 3.32
C ALA A 50 -10.56 -5.61 2.42
N LYS A 51 -11.25 -4.47 2.21
CA LYS A 51 -10.71 -3.36 1.42
C LYS A 51 -9.46 -2.74 2.05
N MET A 52 -9.47 -2.56 3.37
CA MET A 52 -8.31 -1.98 4.06
C MET A 52 -7.12 -2.91 4.02
N GLN A 53 -7.32 -4.22 4.24
CA GLN A 53 -6.24 -5.19 4.14
C GLN A 53 -5.68 -5.27 2.72
N ALA A 54 -6.54 -5.30 1.69
CA ALA A 54 -6.10 -5.25 0.30
C ALA A 54 -5.32 -3.97 -0.03
N ALA A 55 -5.72 -2.82 0.53
CA ALA A 55 -5.03 -1.56 0.32
C ALA A 55 -3.67 -1.51 1.04
N LEU A 56 -3.57 -2.03 2.27
CA LEU A 56 -2.29 -2.19 2.98
C LEU A 56 -1.35 -3.15 2.24
N ASP A 57 -1.86 -4.26 1.73
CA ASP A 57 -1.08 -5.21 0.94
C ASP A 57 -0.58 -4.61 -0.37
N LEU A 58 -1.40 -3.79 -1.03
CA LEU A 58 -1.01 -3.05 -2.22
C LEU A 58 0.04 -2.00 -1.91
N MET A 59 -0.13 -1.24 -0.81
CA MET A 59 0.82 -0.26 -0.33
C MET A 59 2.19 -0.90 -0.10
N ARG A 60 2.24 -2.01 0.66
CA ARG A 60 3.47 -2.76 0.95
C ARG A 60 4.17 -3.23 -0.32
N ARG A 61 3.43 -3.87 -1.25
CA ARG A 61 3.99 -4.35 -2.52
C ARG A 61 4.52 -3.21 -3.39
N THR A 62 3.80 -2.10 -3.43
CA THR A 62 4.19 -0.92 -4.22
C THR A 62 5.43 -0.27 -3.62
N ALA A 63 5.48 -0.08 -2.30
CA ALA A 63 6.62 0.48 -1.59
C ALA A 63 7.88 -0.38 -1.76
N SER A 64 7.76 -1.70 -1.58
CA SER A 64 8.86 -2.65 -1.79
C SER A 64 9.38 -2.60 -3.23
N SER A 65 8.47 -2.64 -4.22
CA SER A 65 8.86 -2.56 -5.63
C SER A 65 9.51 -1.22 -5.99
N ALA A 66 8.99 -0.10 -5.48
CA ALA A 66 9.53 1.23 -5.73
C ALA A 66 10.95 1.36 -5.16
N TRP A 67 11.22 0.72 -4.02
CA TRP A 67 12.52 0.76 -3.38
C TRP A 67 13.56 -0.18 -4.02
N MET A 68 13.14 -1.39 -4.44
CA MET A 68 14.06 -2.37 -5.00
C MET A 68 14.61 -1.99 -6.38
N LYS A 69 13.84 -1.20 -7.16
CA LYS A 69 14.22 -0.76 -8.51
C LYS A 69 15.52 0.07 -8.51
N PRO A 70 15.65 1.17 -7.74
CA PRO A 70 16.90 1.90 -7.61
C PRO A 70 18.08 1.03 -7.14
N LEU A 71 17.88 0.17 -6.14
CA LEU A 71 18.95 -0.70 -5.63
C LEU A 71 19.47 -1.66 -6.70
N THR A 72 18.55 -2.28 -7.43
CA THR A 72 18.90 -3.16 -8.57
C THR A 72 19.61 -2.39 -9.67
N ALA A 73 19.17 -1.16 -9.96
CA ALA A 73 19.79 -0.31 -10.98
C ALA A 73 21.23 0.07 -10.59
N ILE A 74 21.45 0.50 -9.35
CA ILE A 74 22.78 0.80 -8.81
C ILE A 74 23.67 -0.42 -8.95
N HIS A 75 23.20 -1.58 -8.48
CA HIS A 75 23.97 -2.82 -8.55
C HIS A 75 24.39 -3.17 -9.99
N ARG A 76 23.44 -3.15 -10.95
CA ARG A 76 23.71 -3.48 -12.35
C ARG A 76 24.65 -2.48 -13.02
N ILE A 77 24.49 -1.18 -12.73
CA ILE A 77 25.35 -0.13 -13.28
C ILE A 77 26.78 -0.29 -12.74
N THR A 78 26.94 -0.57 -11.44
CA THR A 78 28.26 -0.79 -10.84
C THR A 78 28.99 -1.97 -11.45
N GLN A 79 28.28 -3.09 -11.65
CA GLN A 79 28.84 -4.30 -12.24
C GLN A 79 29.16 -4.12 -13.73
N ALA A 80 28.21 -3.61 -14.53
CA ALA A 80 28.36 -3.50 -15.98
C ALA A 80 29.46 -2.50 -16.40
N ASN A 81 29.69 -1.45 -15.61
CA ASN A 81 30.70 -0.44 -15.89
C ASN A 81 32.06 -0.75 -15.23
N GLY A 82 32.17 -1.82 -14.45
CA GLY A 82 33.42 -2.18 -13.76
C GLY A 82 33.91 -1.09 -12.80
N PHE A 83 33.00 -0.36 -12.14
CA PHE A 83 33.40 0.72 -11.24
C PHE A 83 34.20 0.17 -10.05
N MET A 84 35.39 0.71 -9.83
CA MET A 84 36.19 0.35 -8.66
C MET A 84 35.53 0.82 -7.37
N THR A 85 35.37 -0.09 -6.43
CA THR A 85 34.84 0.22 -5.10
C THR A 85 35.88 0.97 -4.27
N GLY A 86 35.46 1.90 -3.42
CA GLY A 86 36.37 2.62 -2.52
C GLY A 86 37.09 1.72 -1.50
N LEU A 87 36.57 0.51 -1.28
CA LEU A 87 37.15 -0.51 -0.40
C LEU A 87 38.11 -1.46 -1.14
N LEU A 88 38.29 -1.26 -2.45
CA LEU A 88 39.10 -2.10 -3.31
C LEU A 88 38.67 -3.57 -3.30
N THR A 89 37.38 -3.85 -3.14
CA THR A 89 36.87 -5.22 -2.99
C THR A 89 36.74 -5.97 -4.31
N ASN A 90 36.57 -5.24 -5.40
CA ASN A 90 36.50 -5.76 -6.76
C ASN A 90 37.77 -5.52 -7.59
N TYR A 91 38.46 -4.41 -7.37
CA TYR A 91 39.74 -4.08 -8.00
C TYR A 91 40.70 -3.51 -6.96
N ILE A 92 41.98 -3.83 -7.11
CA ILE A 92 43.08 -3.23 -6.35
C ILE A 92 43.94 -2.38 -7.28
N ALA A 93 44.48 -1.29 -6.75
CA ALA A 93 45.47 -0.50 -7.45
C ALA A 93 46.87 -1.00 -7.06
N VAL A 94 47.66 -1.40 -8.06
CA VAL A 94 49.00 -1.94 -7.87
C VAL A 94 50.01 -1.05 -8.57
N GLN A 95 51.09 -0.73 -7.85
CA GLN A 95 52.25 -0.09 -8.43
C GLN A 95 53.19 -1.19 -8.97
N PRO A 96 53.60 -1.13 -10.24
CA PRO A 96 54.59 -2.05 -10.76
C PRO A 96 55.90 -1.90 -9.97
N GLY A 97 56.45 -3.02 -9.50
CA GLY A 97 57.75 -3.05 -8.85
C GLY A 97 58.84 -2.71 -9.86
N ILE A 98 59.53 -1.58 -9.63
CA ILE A 98 60.84 -1.16 -10.13
C ILE A 98 61.22 -1.73 -11.51
N PHE A 99 60.72 -1.13 -12.60
CA PHE A 99 61.45 -1.14 -13.87
C PHE A 99 61.29 0.21 -14.57
N THR A 100 62.41 0.93 -14.67
CA THR A 100 62.67 2.20 -15.37
C THR A 100 62.01 3.47 -14.80
N GLU A 101 62.83 4.50 -14.56
CA GLU A 101 62.47 5.73 -13.86
C GLU A 101 61.43 6.61 -14.56
N GLU A 102 61.01 6.30 -15.79
CA GLU A 102 60.30 7.27 -16.62
C GLU A 102 58.77 7.10 -16.67
N THR A 103 58.19 6.04 -16.12
CA THR A 103 56.72 5.94 -16.00
C THR A 103 56.26 5.10 -14.81
N ARG A 104 56.06 5.74 -13.65
CA ARG A 104 55.31 5.14 -12.53
C ARG A 104 53.80 5.14 -12.84
N LEU A 105 53.38 4.33 -13.81
CA LEU A 105 51.96 4.13 -14.09
C LEU A 105 51.37 3.21 -13.02
N MET A 106 50.22 3.60 -12.46
CA MET A 106 49.42 2.72 -11.60
C MET A 106 48.55 1.81 -12.48
N TRP A 107 48.47 0.54 -12.11
CA TRP A 107 47.68 -0.47 -12.82
C TRP A 107 46.55 -0.91 -11.89
N THR A 108 45.37 -1.16 -12.44
CA THR A 108 44.30 -1.81 -11.70
C THR A 108 44.32 -3.30 -12.01
N LEU A 109 44.21 -4.12 -10.96
CA LEU A 109 44.05 -5.57 -11.07
C LEU A 109 42.72 -5.95 -10.45
N MET A 110 42.01 -6.87 -11.08
CA MET A 110 40.75 -7.38 -10.54
C MET A 110 41.02 -8.36 -9.40
N ASN A 111 40.19 -8.32 -8.37
CA ASN A 111 40.23 -9.35 -7.35
C ASN A 111 39.66 -10.66 -7.89
N THR A 112 40.40 -11.73 -7.62
CA THR A 112 40.09 -13.09 -8.03
C THR A 112 40.21 -14.01 -6.83
N TYR A 113 39.22 -14.88 -6.62
CA TYR A 113 39.10 -15.78 -5.48
C TYR A 113 39.09 -17.22 -5.96
N ILE A 114 39.97 -18.07 -5.42
CA ILE A 114 39.85 -19.52 -5.52
C ILE A 114 39.13 -19.97 -4.26
N LEU A 115 37.87 -20.38 -4.43
CA LEU A 115 37.05 -20.81 -3.30
C LEU A 115 37.54 -22.16 -2.76
N LYS A 116 37.31 -22.41 -1.47
CA LYS A 116 37.74 -23.65 -0.82
C LYS A 116 37.11 -24.86 -1.51
N GLY A 117 37.94 -25.77 -2.00
CA GLY A 117 37.51 -26.96 -2.75
C GLY A 117 37.14 -26.70 -4.22
N ALA A 118 37.24 -25.47 -4.71
CA ALA A 118 37.02 -25.15 -6.11
C ALA A 118 38.30 -25.34 -6.94
N THR A 119 38.14 -25.84 -8.17
CA THR A 119 39.22 -25.97 -9.16
C THR A 119 39.33 -24.76 -10.08
N LYS A 120 38.30 -23.91 -10.12
CA LYS A 120 38.25 -22.67 -10.92
C LYS A 120 38.22 -21.46 -10.00
N SER A 121 38.88 -20.40 -10.44
CA SER A 121 38.79 -19.11 -9.80
C SER A 121 37.49 -18.39 -10.16
N CYS A 122 36.95 -17.64 -9.21
CA CYS A 122 35.88 -16.67 -9.38
C CYS A 122 36.50 -15.27 -9.43
N SER A 123 36.13 -14.45 -10.41
CA SER A 123 36.67 -13.12 -10.63
C SER A 123 35.58 -12.06 -10.53
N CYS A 124 35.86 -10.96 -9.84
CA CYS A 124 34.86 -9.91 -9.65
C CYS A 124 34.42 -9.21 -10.92
N GLN A 125 35.21 -9.30 -12.00
CA GLN A 125 34.87 -8.72 -13.29
C GLN A 125 33.99 -9.66 -14.13
N ASN A 126 34.35 -10.94 -14.24
CA ASN A 126 33.64 -11.84 -15.16
C ASN A 126 32.42 -12.46 -14.51
N ASP A 127 32.53 -12.86 -13.25
CA ASP A 127 31.46 -13.53 -12.51
C ASP A 127 30.57 -12.50 -11.79
N GLY A 128 31.16 -11.37 -11.39
CA GLY A 128 30.46 -10.24 -10.77
C GLY A 128 29.97 -10.47 -9.34
N SER A 129 29.98 -11.70 -8.86
CA SER A 129 29.73 -12.09 -7.46
C SER A 129 30.56 -13.35 -7.16
N CYS A 130 31.30 -13.29 -6.07
CA CYS A 130 32.14 -14.34 -5.54
C CYS A 130 31.91 -14.46 -4.01
N PRO A 131 30.73 -14.92 -3.58
CA PRO A 131 30.36 -14.93 -2.17
C PRO A 131 31.20 -15.94 -1.40
N MET A 132 31.74 -15.50 -0.26
CA MET A 132 32.52 -16.34 0.65
C MET A 132 32.27 -15.96 2.10
N ALA A 133 32.49 -16.89 3.03
CA ALA A 133 32.34 -16.61 4.46
C ALA A 133 33.34 -15.53 4.92
N ALA A 134 32.85 -14.59 5.73
CA ALA A 134 33.70 -13.55 6.32
C ALA A 134 34.68 -14.17 7.31
N GLY A 135 35.96 -13.85 7.14
CA GLY A 135 37.05 -14.38 7.96
C GLY A 135 38.05 -13.31 8.38
N LEU A 136 38.67 -13.57 9.53
CA LEU A 136 39.81 -12.81 10.06
C LEU A 136 41.12 -13.53 9.75
N TYR A 137 42.07 -12.84 9.12
CA TYR A 137 43.35 -13.40 8.71
C TYR A 137 44.47 -12.71 9.50
N LEU A 138 45.32 -13.49 10.18
CA LEU A 138 46.28 -12.98 11.18
C LEU A 138 47.49 -12.24 10.61
N TYR A 139 47.69 -12.18 9.29
CA TYR A 139 48.84 -11.53 8.69
C TYR A 139 48.50 -10.81 7.38
N ASN A 140 49.27 -9.75 7.07
CA ASN A 140 49.44 -9.16 5.74
C ASN A 140 50.09 -10.21 4.82
N MET A 141 49.40 -11.31 4.51
CA MET A 141 49.75 -12.10 3.36
C MET A 141 49.46 -11.20 2.17
N ARG A 142 50.53 -10.60 1.64
CA ARG A 142 50.46 -9.74 0.47
C ARG A 142 49.65 -10.48 -0.56
N GLU A 143 48.50 -9.93 -0.85
CA GLU A 143 47.65 -10.27 -1.97
C GLU A 143 48.58 -10.28 -3.18
N THR A 144 48.93 -11.47 -3.66
CA THR A 144 49.83 -11.58 -4.80
C THR A 144 49.00 -11.15 -6.00
N TYR A 145 49.04 -9.86 -6.32
CA TYR A 145 48.41 -9.29 -7.52
C TYR A 145 46.88 -9.49 -7.59
N GLY A 146 46.16 -9.40 -6.45
CA GLY A 146 44.70 -9.49 -6.43
C GLY A 146 44.15 -10.92 -6.46
N LEU A 147 45.00 -11.94 -6.30
CA LEU A 147 44.59 -13.34 -6.18
C LEU A 147 44.50 -13.78 -4.71
N TYR A 148 43.35 -14.35 -4.34
CA TYR A 148 43.09 -14.92 -3.01
C TYR A 148 42.75 -16.40 -3.14
N ASP A 149 43.63 -17.28 -2.68
CA ASP A 149 43.38 -18.72 -2.68
C ASP A 149 42.97 -19.22 -1.30
N LEU A 150 41.68 -19.54 -1.11
CA LEU A 150 41.13 -20.03 0.16
C LEU A 150 41.46 -21.50 0.44
N ASN A 151 42.10 -22.23 -0.48
CA ASN A 151 42.70 -23.52 -0.17
C ASN A 151 43.99 -23.38 0.64
N ILE A 152 44.69 -22.24 0.47
CA ILE A 152 45.96 -21.92 1.13
C ILE A 152 45.70 -20.99 2.31
N LEU A 153 44.86 -19.98 2.12
CA LEU A 153 44.53 -18.96 3.12
C LEU A 153 43.44 -19.49 4.05
N GLN A 154 43.80 -19.77 5.31
CA GLN A 154 42.84 -20.16 6.34
C GLN A 154 42.58 -18.99 7.30
N PRO A 155 41.32 -18.61 7.54
CA PRO A 155 40.99 -17.61 8.54
C PRO A 155 41.20 -18.19 9.94
N ASN A 156 41.66 -17.35 10.87
CA ASN A 156 41.76 -17.69 12.28
C ASN A 156 40.38 -17.81 12.94
N SER A 157 39.43 -17.02 12.47
CA SER A 157 38.04 -17.06 12.91
C SER A 157 37.13 -16.64 11.77
N THR A 158 35.97 -17.28 11.68
CA THR A 158 34.91 -16.94 10.72
C THR A 158 33.72 -16.34 11.45
N LEU A 159 33.04 -15.40 10.82
CA LEU A 159 31.85 -14.76 11.39
C LEU A 159 30.60 -15.36 10.76
N SER A 160 29.79 -16.06 11.56
CA SER A 160 28.55 -16.68 11.08
C SER A 160 27.59 -15.63 10.52
N GLY A 161 26.94 -15.98 9.42
CA GLY A 161 25.97 -15.11 8.77
C GLY A 161 26.56 -13.92 8.01
N ILE A 162 27.85 -13.60 8.13
CA ILE A 162 28.48 -12.51 7.38
C ILE A 162 29.18 -13.07 6.14
N VAL A 163 28.83 -12.51 4.98
CA VAL A 163 29.40 -12.85 3.68
C VAL A 163 30.34 -11.74 3.24
N ILE A 164 31.40 -12.08 2.52
CA ILE A 164 32.22 -11.17 1.72
C ILE A 164 31.92 -11.41 0.25
N ASP A 165 31.83 -10.33 -0.52
CA ASP A 165 31.64 -10.38 -1.96
C ASP A 165 32.39 -9.22 -2.66
N CYS A 166 32.39 -9.22 -3.98
CA CYS A 166 33.02 -8.25 -4.85
C CYS A 166 32.54 -6.82 -4.63
N LEU A 167 31.23 -6.64 -4.43
CA LEU A 167 30.64 -5.33 -4.18
C LEU A 167 30.10 -5.23 -2.74
N PRO A 168 30.32 -4.10 -2.04
CA PRO A 168 29.80 -3.90 -0.68
C PRO A 168 28.29 -4.07 -0.57
N LEU A 169 27.54 -3.67 -1.60
CA LEU A 169 26.08 -3.87 -1.64
C LEU A 169 25.72 -5.36 -1.68
N GLN A 170 26.29 -6.14 -2.60
CA GLN A 170 26.04 -7.58 -2.70
C GLN A 170 26.44 -8.31 -1.41
N MET A 171 27.62 -7.97 -0.89
CA MET A 171 28.12 -8.45 0.39
C MET A 171 27.10 -8.25 1.52
N THR A 172 26.54 -7.04 1.60
CA THR A 172 25.54 -6.68 2.61
C THR A 172 24.24 -7.45 2.41
N LEU A 173 23.74 -7.52 1.17
CA LEU A 173 22.48 -8.21 0.83
C LEU A 173 22.54 -9.72 1.09
N ALA A 174 23.67 -10.35 0.78
CA ALA A 174 23.89 -11.79 0.97
C ALA A 174 24.16 -12.16 2.43
N SER A 175 24.54 -11.19 3.28
CA SER A 175 24.75 -11.41 4.70
C SER A 175 23.42 -11.48 5.47
N SER A 176 23.47 -12.00 6.69
CA SER A 176 22.40 -12.02 7.69
C SER A 176 22.85 -11.31 8.96
N LEU A 177 21.93 -11.15 9.92
CA LEU A 177 22.22 -10.52 11.21
C LEU A 177 22.62 -11.53 12.30
N GLU A 178 22.82 -12.80 11.95
CA GLU A 178 23.06 -13.91 12.89
C GLU A 178 24.17 -13.61 13.90
N CYS A 179 25.31 -13.08 13.44
CA CYS A 179 26.45 -12.75 14.30
C CYS A 179 26.07 -11.77 15.42
N PHE A 180 25.15 -10.83 15.17
CA PHE A 180 24.78 -9.78 16.13
C PHE A 180 23.89 -10.29 17.28
N TYR A 181 23.31 -11.49 17.14
CA TYR A 181 22.57 -12.18 18.20
C TYR A 181 23.44 -13.19 18.97
N ASN A 182 24.68 -13.44 18.52
CA ASN A 182 25.55 -14.46 19.09
C ASN A 182 26.72 -13.83 19.85
N GLU A 183 26.78 -14.07 21.17
CA GLU A 183 27.82 -13.53 22.04
C GLU A 183 29.23 -13.95 21.62
N SER A 184 29.44 -15.20 21.21
CA SER A 184 30.76 -15.66 20.75
C SER A 184 31.20 -14.95 19.48
N CYS A 185 30.27 -14.69 18.55
CA CYS A 185 30.57 -13.96 17.32
C CYS A 185 30.88 -12.48 17.61
N MET A 186 30.07 -11.84 18.47
CA MET A 186 30.30 -10.46 18.89
C MET A 186 31.61 -10.29 19.66
N ASN A 187 32.02 -11.27 20.48
CA ASN A 187 33.30 -11.24 21.17
C ASN A 187 34.49 -11.28 20.19
N ILE A 188 34.37 -12.00 19.06
CA ILE A 188 35.36 -11.93 17.98
C ILE A 188 35.41 -10.52 17.40
N LEU A 189 34.26 -9.89 17.12
CA LEU A 189 34.22 -8.51 16.63
C LEU A 189 34.81 -7.50 17.62
N PHE A 190 34.52 -7.64 18.91
CA PHE A 190 35.11 -6.81 19.97
C PHE A 190 36.60 -7.06 20.20
N SER A 191 37.14 -8.18 19.73
CA SER A 191 38.59 -8.39 19.73
C SER A 191 39.30 -7.60 18.62
N ILE A 192 38.58 -7.28 17.53
CA ILE A 192 39.09 -6.50 16.40
C ILE A 192 39.10 -5.00 16.74
N TYR A 193 38.00 -4.51 17.30
CA TYR A 193 37.80 -3.10 17.61
C TYR A 193 38.08 -2.85 19.09
N SER A 194 38.77 -1.76 19.43
CA SER A 194 39.13 -1.44 20.81
C SER A 194 37.90 -1.54 21.74
N LYS A 195 38.07 -2.18 22.92
CA LYS A 195 37.03 -2.47 23.93
C LYS A 195 36.27 -1.23 24.46
N THR A 196 36.60 -0.04 24.00
CA THR A 196 36.01 1.24 24.42
C THR A 196 34.63 1.50 23.83
N VAL A 197 34.13 0.68 22.89
CA VAL A 197 32.79 0.84 22.33
C VAL A 197 31.81 -0.06 23.10
N ASN A 198 30.88 0.56 23.82
CA ASN A 198 29.82 -0.15 24.54
C ASN A 198 28.69 -0.52 23.58
N ILE A 199 28.85 -1.64 22.85
CA ILE A 199 27.83 -2.16 21.93
C ILE A 199 27.09 -3.30 22.63
N SER A 200 25.77 -3.17 22.76
CA SER A 200 24.91 -4.26 23.23
C SER A 200 24.68 -5.28 22.14
N ILE A 201 24.80 -6.56 22.49
CA ILE A 201 24.40 -7.69 21.65
C ILE A 201 22.87 -7.65 21.47
N LEU A 202 22.36 -8.03 20.30
CA LEU A 202 20.93 -8.09 20.05
C LEU A 202 20.28 -9.23 20.84
N ASP A 203 19.08 -8.97 21.34
CA ASP A 203 18.34 -9.95 22.14
C ASP A 203 17.59 -10.93 21.24
N ALA A 204 18.07 -12.17 21.20
CA ALA A 204 17.44 -13.27 20.46
C ALA A 204 16.08 -13.70 21.03
N SER A 205 15.76 -13.29 22.26
CA SER A 205 14.45 -13.53 22.89
C SER A 205 13.40 -12.47 22.53
N SER A 206 13.81 -11.36 21.92
CA SER A 206 12.87 -10.36 21.43
C SER A 206 11.98 -10.96 20.31
N PRO A 207 10.66 -10.73 20.34
CA PRO A 207 9.78 -11.23 19.31
C PRO A 207 10.06 -10.51 18.00
N SER A 208 10.50 -11.25 17.00
CA SER A 208 10.63 -10.79 15.61
C SER A 208 10.01 -11.84 14.70
N ARG A 209 9.40 -11.40 13.59
CA ARG A 209 8.93 -12.34 12.57
C ARG A 209 10.08 -12.92 11.73
N PHE A 210 11.27 -12.32 11.80
CA PHE A 210 12.43 -12.75 11.04
C PHE A 210 13.39 -13.56 11.91
N LEU A 211 13.83 -14.70 11.38
CA LEU A 211 14.90 -15.47 12.00
C LEU A 211 16.24 -14.71 11.91
N PRO A 212 17.15 -14.83 12.89
CA PRO A 212 18.49 -14.21 12.83
C PRO A 212 19.30 -14.58 11.58
N THR A 213 19.08 -15.78 11.04
CA THR A 213 19.73 -16.32 9.84
C THR A 213 19.13 -15.78 8.53
N THR A 214 18.07 -14.98 8.61
CA THR A 214 17.42 -14.39 7.43
C THR A 214 18.37 -13.42 6.73
N ASN A 215 18.51 -13.56 5.41
CA ASN A 215 19.34 -12.66 4.60
C ASN A 215 18.80 -11.23 4.65
N ILE A 216 19.70 -10.26 4.66
CA ILE A 216 19.37 -8.84 4.64
C ILE A 216 18.59 -8.48 3.36
N GLU A 217 18.88 -9.12 2.23
CA GLU A 217 18.07 -8.98 1.01
C GLU A 217 16.58 -9.26 1.25
N PHE A 218 16.27 -10.32 2.02
CA PHE A 218 14.89 -10.65 2.34
C PHE A 218 14.27 -9.59 3.26
N LEU A 219 15.02 -9.13 4.28
CA LEU A 219 14.56 -8.04 5.15
C LEU A 219 14.25 -6.78 4.35
N ILE A 220 15.05 -6.45 3.34
CA ILE A 220 14.88 -5.30 2.45
C ILE A 220 13.65 -5.47 1.56
N ASN A 221 13.45 -6.65 0.96
CA ASN A 221 12.22 -6.94 0.19
C ASN A 221 10.96 -6.73 1.04
N GLU A 222 11.10 -6.91 2.34
CA GLU A 222 10.08 -6.78 3.37
C GLU A 222 10.09 -5.41 4.08
N LEU A 223 10.89 -4.46 3.60
CA LEU A 223 11.07 -3.11 4.13
C LEU A 223 11.45 -3.05 5.62
N PHE A 224 12.04 -4.12 6.17
CA PHE A 224 12.30 -4.30 7.60
C PHE A 224 11.03 -4.20 8.49
N ILE A 225 9.85 -4.36 7.93
CA ILE A 225 8.60 -4.24 8.68
C ILE A 225 8.43 -5.48 9.54
N GLU A 226 8.34 -5.34 10.86
CA GLU A 226 7.99 -6.44 11.77
C GLU A 226 6.48 -6.71 11.74
N GLU A 227 5.67 -5.68 12.03
CA GLU A 227 4.22 -5.78 12.10
C GLU A 227 3.56 -4.50 11.54
N ILE A 228 2.37 -4.65 10.96
CA ILE A 228 1.50 -3.53 10.56
C ILE A 228 0.24 -3.61 11.39
N PHE A 229 0.12 -2.74 12.40
CA PHE A 229 -1.09 -2.65 13.21
C PHE A 229 -2.23 -2.06 12.40
N ASN A 230 -3.33 -2.80 12.30
CA ASN A 230 -4.56 -2.36 11.66
C ASN A 230 -5.70 -2.30 12.68
N GLU A 231 -5.59 -1.41 13.66
CA GLU A 231 -6.66 -1.15 14.63
C GLU A 231 -7.78 -0.32 13.99
N MET A 232 -8.57 -0.97 13.12
CA MET A 232 -9.75 -0.33 12.57
C MET A 232 -10.85 -0.21 13.64
N ILE A 233 -11.29 1.01 13.90
CA ILE A 233 -12.48 1.26 14.70
C ILE A 233 -13.66 1.49 13.77
N TYR A 234 -14.42 0.43 13.43
CA TYR A 234 -15.57 0.50 12.50
C TYR A 234 -16.57 1.61 12.88
N LYS A 235 -16.81 1.80 14.18
CA LYS A 235 -17.68 2.87 14.69
C LYS A 235 -17.25 4.26 14.22
N LYS A 236 -15.95 4.57 14.22
CA LYS A 236 -15.44 5.88 13.75
C LYS A 236 -15.68 6.04 12.25
N TYR A 237 -15.36 5.01 11.47
CA TYR A 237 -15.62 5.00 10.03
C TYR A 237 -17.11 5.21 9.71
N TYR A 238 -18.00 4.48 10.39
CA TYR A 238 -19.43 4.57 10.15
C TYR A 238 -19.96 5.96 10.44
N LEU A 239 -19.51 6.62 11.52
CA LEU A 239 -19.93 7.97 11.86
C LEU A 239 -19.50 9.02 10.82
N GLU A 240 -18.32 8.86 10.21
CA GLU A 240 -17.84 9.74 9.14
C GLU A 240 -18.55 9.50 7.80
N CYS A 241 -18.94 8.26 7.50
CA CYS A 241 -19.55 7.88 6.23
C CYS A 241 -21.08 7.75 6.28
N ALA A 242 -21.70 7.98 7.43
CA ALA A 242 -23.14 7.83 7.59
C ALA A 242 -23.88 8.89 6.75
N PRO A 243 -24.94 8.50 6.01
CA PRO A 243 -25.73 9.45 5.26
C PRO A 243 -26.46 10.41 6.20
N ILE A 244 -26.40 11.71 5.90
CA ILE A 244 -27.09 12.77 6.67
C ILE A 244 -28.63 12.60 6.59
N TYR A 245 -29.12 12.03 5.49
CA TYR A 245 -30.54 11.78 5.25
C TYR A 245 -30.74 10.48 4.49
N CYS A 246 -31.73 9.68 4.91
CA CYS A 246 -32.16 8.49 4.18
C CYS A 246 -33.37 8.85 3.31
N THR A 247 -33.30 8.57 2.01
CA THR A 247 -34.46 8.69 1.11
C THR A 247 -35.02 7.30 0.81
N PHE A 248 -36.31 7.13 1.02
CA PHE A 248 -37.01 5.89 0.67
C PHE A 248 -37.67 6.08 -0.69
N SER A 249 -37.22 5.31 -1.70
CA SER A 249 -37.92 5.23 -2.98
C SER A 249 -38.96 4.12 -2.92
N TYR A 250 -40.24 4.51 -2.89
CA TYR A 250 -41.33 3.56 -3.05
C TYR A 250 -41.51 3.23 -4.53
N ALA A 251 -40.88 2.15 -4.99
CA ALA A 251 -41.20 1.56 -6.29
C ALA A 251 -42.54 0.82 -6.19
N ARG A 252 -43.66 1.54 -6.31
CA ARG A 252 -44.96 0.88 -6.53
C ARG A 252 -44.88 0.16 -7.88
N ARG A 253 -45.01 -1.17 -7.88
CA ARG A 253 -45.29 -1.93 -9.11
C ARG A 253 -46.53 -1.31 -9.75
N PHE A 254 -46.43 -0.93 -11.01
CA PHE A 254 -47.51 -0.28 -11.74
C PHE A 254 -48.63 -1.31 -11.98
N TYR A 255 -49.61 -1.36 -11.06
CA TYR A 255 -50.75 -2.28 -11.17
C TYR A 255 -51.72 -1.73 -12.22
N TRP A 256 -51.47 -2.05 -13.49
CA TRP A 256 -52.29 -1.63 -14.63
C TRP A 256 -53.79 -1.98 -14.44
N ILE A 257 -54.07 -3.09 -13.75
CA ILE A 257 -55.43 -3.49 -13.36
C ILE A 257 -56.11 -2.40 -12.52
N TYR A 258 -55.40 -1.81 -11.55
CA TYR A 258 -55.94 -0.74 -10.71
C TYR A 258 -56.30 0.51 -11.53
N VAL A 259 -55.47 0.86 -12.53
CA VAL A 259 -55.74 2.00 -13.42
C VAL A 259 -57.00 1.74 -14.26
N VAL A 260 -57.11 0.54 -14.84
CA VAL A 260 -58.27 0.14 -15.66
C VAL A 260 -59.55 0.09 -14.82
N THR A 261 -59.52 -0.52 -13.62
CA THR A 261 -60.70 -0.57 -12.75
C THR A 261 -61.14 0.81 -12.30
N THR A 262 -60.19 1.72 -12.05
CA THR A 262 -60.52 3.09 -11.66
C THR A 262 -61.17 3.85 -12.81
N LEU A 263 -60.69 3.69 -14.05
CA LEU A 263 -61.31 4.29 -15.24
C LEU A 263 -62.72 3.75 -15.49
N ILE A 264 -62.92 2.43 -15.36
CA ILE A 264 -64.25 1.80 -15.50
C ILE A 264 -65.19 2.31 -14.42
N ALA A 265 -64.73 2.41 -13.16
CA ALA A 265 -65.53 2.93 -12.05
C ALA A 265 -65.92 4.39 -12.25
N LEU A 266 -65.03 5.20 -12.83
CA LEU A 266 -65.28 6.63 -13.06
C LEU A 266 -66.26 6.85 -14.23
N LEU A 267 -66.10 6.13 -15.34
CA LEU A 267 -67.02 6.18 -16.48
C LEU A 267 -68.40 5.61 -16.12
N GLY A 268 -68.43 4.45 -15.45
CA GLY A 268 -69.67 3.82 -15.00
C GLY A 268 -70.38 4.67 -13.94
N GLY A 269 -69.65 5.11 -12.92
CA GLY A 269 -70.20 5.94 -11.84
C GLY A 269 -70.75 7.27 -12.36
N LEU A 270 -70.05 7.94 -13.27
CA LEU A 270 -70.51 9.20 -13.86
C LEU A 270 -71.79 9.01 -14.67
N TYR A 271 -71.85 7.98 -15.52
CA TYR A 271 -73.04 7.69 -16.32
C TYR A 271 -74.26 7.35 -15.45
N THR A 272 -74.08 6.47 -14.46
CA THR A 272 -75.17 6.07 -13.56
C THR A 272 -75.65 7.24 -12.70
N THR A 273 -74.72 8.04 -12.16
CA THR A 273 -75.09 9.21 -11.34
C THR A 273 -75.83 10.26 -12.15
N LEU A 274 -75.37 10.53 -13.38
CA LEU A 274 -76.02 11.50 -14.26
C LEU A 274 -77.43 11.03 -14.64
N HIS A 275 -77.61 9.76 -15.01
CA HIS A 275 -78.91 9.21 -15.37
C HIS A 275 -79.90 9.24 -14.18
N LEU A 276 -79.39 9.05 -12.96
CA LEU A 276 -80.22 9.06 -11.75
C LEU A 276 -80.61 10.49 -11.32
N ILE A 277 -79.71 11.46 -11.48
CA ILE A 277 -79.96 12.88 -11.14
C ILE A 277 -80.81 13.59 -12.21
N THR A 278 -80.73 13.17 -13.48
CA THR A 278 -81.45 13.81 -14.59
C THR A 278 -82.98 13.91 -14.39
N PRO A 279 -83.73 12.86 -14.00
CA PRO A 279 -85.18 12.99 -13.78
C PRO A 279 -85.50 13.94 -12.62
N TYR A 280 -84.71 13.92 -11.54
CA TYR A 280 -84.90 14.85 -10.42
C TYR A 280 -84.67 16.30 -10.82
N LEU A 281 -83.65 16.58 -11.63
CA LEU A 281 -83.40 17.93 -12.15
C LEU A 281 -84.53 18.40 -13.07
N ILE A 282 -85.05 17.53 -13.93
CA ILE A 282 -86.18 17.86 -14.82
C ILE A 282 -87.43 18.15 -13.99
N ASP A 283 -87.78 17.29 -13.03
CA ASP A 283 -88.92 17.50 -12.14
C ASP A 283 -88.77 18.79 -11.31
N PHE A 284 -87.56 19.10 -10.85
CA PHE A 284 -87.28 20.33 -10.13
C PHE A 284 -87.45 21.57 -11.01
N ILE A 285 -86.96 21.53 -12.26
CA ILE A 285 -87.14 22.61 -13.23
C ILE A 285 -88.62 22.79 -13.59
N LEU A 286 -89.36 21.69 -13.80
CA LEU A 286 -90.80 21.72 -14.06
C LEU A 286 -91.59 22.27 -12.86
N PHE A 287 -91.21 21.90 -11.63
CA PHE A 287 -91.80 22.41 -10.41
C PHE A 287 -91.59 23.92 -10.25
N LEU A 288 -90.39 24.43 -10.55
CA LEU A 288 -90.10 25.87 -10.55
C LEU A 288 -90.90 26.61 -11.63
N LYS A 289 -91.06 26.02 -12.82
CA LYS A 289 -91.85 26.62 -13.91
C LYS A 289 -93.35 26.67 -13.59
N LYS A 290 -93.90 25.64 -12.93
CA LYS A 290 -95.30 25.57 -12.47
C LYS A 290 -95.59 26.57 -11.34
N ARG A 291 -94.64 26.81 -10.43
CA ARG A 291 -94.77 27.88 -9.42
C ARG A 291 -94.81 29.27 -10.04
N ARG A 292 -94.07 29.50 -11.13
CA ARG A 292 -94.04 30.80 -11.82
C ARG A 292 -95.33 31.13 -12.56
N SER A 293 -96.05 30.13 -13.09
CA SER A 293 -97.36 30.36 -13.74
C SER A 293 -98.49 30.64 -12.74
N VAL A 294 -98.47 30.04 -11.55
CA VAL A 294 -99.48 30.29 -10.49
C VAL A 294 -99.36 31.69 -9.88
N GLN A 295 -98.13 32.23 -9.79
CA GLN A 295 -97.90 33.60 -9.29
C GLN A 295 -98.42 34.70 -10.23
N ILE A 296 -98.54 34.43 -11.54
CA ILE A 296 -99.04 35.38 -12.53
C ILE A 296 -100.58 35.48 -12.46
N GLU A 297 -101.29 34.38 -12.18
CA GLU A 297 -102.75 34.40 -11.98
C GLU A 297 -103.17 35.08 -10.66
N SER A 298 -102.38 34.98 -9.58
CA SER A 298 -102.71 35.64 -8.31
C SER A 298 -102.54 37.17 -8.36
N GLN A 299 -101.56 37.71 -9.10
CA GLN A 299 -101.37 39.16 -9.24
C GLN A 299 -102.41 39.83 -10.15
N GLN A 300 -103.01 39.10 -11.10
CA GLN A 300 -104.11 39.61 -11.94
C GLN A 300 -105.45 39.72 -11.18
N ASN A 301 -105.66 38.89 -10.15
CA ASN A 301 -106.86 38.99 -9.30
C ASN A 301 -106.74 40.08 -8.21
N GLU A 302 -105.56 40.32 -7.63
CA GLU A 302 -105.38 41.42 -6.66
C GLU A 302 -105.44 42.82 -7.30
N SER A 303 -104.99 42.97 -8.56
CA SER A 303 -105.07 44.24 -9.29
C SER A 303 -106.50 44.62 -9.73
N LYS A 304 -107.40 43.65 -9.91
CA LYS A 304 -108.84 43.91 -10.16
C LYS A 304 -109.58 44.37 -8.90
N ILE A 305 -109.22 43.86 -7.72
CA ILE A 305 -109.85 44.23 -6.45
C ILE A 305 -109.42 45.64 -6.02
N PHE A 306 -108.13 45.99 -6.19
CA PHE A 306 -107.60 47.30 -5.81
C PHE A 306 -108.14 48.47 -6.67
N ASN A 307 -108.45 48.23 -7.95
CA ASN A 307 -109.04 49.24 -8.83
C ASN A 307 -110.54 49.48 -8.58
N SER A 308 -111.24 48.57 -7.89
CA SER A 308 -112.66 48.75 -7.52
C SER A 308 -112.87 49.53 -6.22
N MET A 309 -111.82 49.72 -5.40
CA MET A 309 -111.90 50.42 -4.11
C MET A 309 -111.50 51.92 -4.16
N LYS A 310 -111.12 52.43 -5.34
CA LYS A 310 -110.64 53.81 -5.51
C LYS A 310 -111.65 54.77 -6.16
N SER A 311 -112.91 54.34 -6.33
CA SER A 311 -113.99 55.14 -6.96
C SER A 311 -115.23 55.33 -6.08
N LEU A 312 -115.06 55.35 -4.76
CA LEU A 312 -116.09 55.72 -3.77
C LEU A 312 -115.60 56.89 -2.93
#